data_AF-A0A508U2U9-F1
#
_entry.id   AF-A0A508U2U9-F1
#
_cell.length_a   1.000
_cell.length_b   1.000
_cell.length_c   1.000
_cell.angle_alpha   90.00
_cell.angle_beta   90.00
_cell.angle_gamma   90.00
#
_symmetry.space_group_name_H-M   'P 1'
#
loop_
_entity.id
_entity.type
_entity.pdbx_description
1 polymer ?
#
loop_
_entity_poly.entity_id
_entity_poly.type
_entity_poly.pdbx_seq_one_letter_code
_entity_poly.pdbx_strand_id
1 'polypeptide(L)' 'MSTHINKVHHVTTLAKVAKDLGEDEDWLWDIANEMEIDDGVIWVYGVGEDGVQAFTDLASTT' A
#
# COMPACT_ATOMS: atom_id res chain seq x y z
N MET A 1 -15.32 -7.68 -23.25
CA MET A 1 -14.29 -7.79 -22.19
C MET A 1 -14.02 -6.39 -21.69
N SER A 2 -14.66 -5.95 -20.60
CA SER A 2 -14.24 -4.69 -19.97
C SER A 2 -13.00 -4.99 -19.17
N THR A 3 -11.86 -4.46 -19.61
CA THR A 3 -10.64 -4.46 -18.82
C THR A 3 -10.89 -3.54 -17.62
N HIS A 4 -11.06 -4.12 -16.43
CA HIS A 4 -11.15 -3.32 -15.21
C HIS A 4 -9.75 -2.74 -14.96
N ILE A 5 -9.60 -1.45 -15.20
CA ILE A 5 -8.33 -0.74 -15.05
C ILE A 5 -8.30 -0.25 -13.60
N ASN A 6 -7.36 -0.74 -12.80
CA ASN A 6 -7.24 -0.32 -11.41
C ASN A 6 -6.91 1.20 -11.38
N LYS A 7 -7.86 2.03 -10.92
CA LYS A 7 -7.73 3.49 -10.85
C LYS A 7 -7.03 3.90 -9.55
N VAL A 8 -5.83 3.40 -9.30
CA VAL A 8 -5.03 3.89 -8.18
C VAL A 8 -4.53 5.29 -8.53
N HIS A 9 -5.02 6.29 -7.79
CA HIS A 9 -4.63 7.70 -8.00
C HIS A 9 -3.36 8.09 -7.23
N HIS A 10 -3.05 7.39 -6.14
CA HIS A 10 -1.87 7.64 -5.33
C HIS A 10 -1.40 6.36 -4.64
N VAL A 11 -0.08 6.12 -4.64
CA VAL A 11 0.58 5.02 -3.94
C VAL A 11 1.63 5.63 -3.02
N THR A 12 1.58 5.27 -1.73
CA THR A 12 2.54 5.73 -0.72
C THR A 12 3.21 4.53 -0.08
N THR A 13 4.54 4.53 0.03
CA THR A 13 5.28 3.43 0.67
C THR A 13 5.09 3.42 2.19
N LEU A 14 5.17 2.23 2.79
CA LEU A 14 5.12 2.02 4.25
C LEU A 14 6.08 2.95 5.01
N ALA A 15 7.35 3.00 4.58
CA ALA A 15 8.39 3.87 5.13
C ALA A 15 8.00 5.36 5.14
N LYS A 16 7.29 5.83 4.10
CA LYS A 16 6.83 7.21 4.02
C LYS A 16 5.70 7.47 5.02
N VAL A 17 4.78 6.53 5.18
CA VAL A 17 3.70 6.60 6.18
C VAL A 17 4.26 6.59 7.60
N ALA A 18 5.22 5.70 7.90
CA ALA A 18 5.90 5.64 9.19
C ALA A 18 6.52 7.00 9.57
N LYS A 19 7.25 7.60 8.62
CA LYS A 19 7.84 8.92 8.79
C LYS A 19 6.81 10.03 9.01
N ASP A 20 5.69 9.98 8.29
CA ASP A 20 4.66 11.02 8.39
C ASP A 20 3.84 10.91 9.69
N LEU A 21 3.71 9.69 10.24
CA LEU A 21 3.09 9.43 11.55
C LEU A 21 4.06 9.61 12.73
N GLY A 22 5.37 9.58 12.50
CA GLY A 22 6.39 9.58 13.56
C GLY A 22 6.49 8.23 14.28
N GLU A 23 6.05 7.16 13.62
CA GLU A 23 6.00 5.80 14.13
C GLU A 23 7.09 4.93 13.49
N ASP A 24 7.28 3.74 14.05
CA ASP A 24 8.24 2.75 13.55
C ASP A 24 7.68 1.98 12.34
N GLU A 25 8.55 1.69 11.36
CA GLU A 25 8.15 0.97 10.15
C GLU A 25 7.79 -0.48 10.44
N ASP A 26 8.48 -1.15 11.37
CA ASP A 26 8.22 -2.55 11.73
C ASP A 26 6.83 -2.68 12.38
N TRP A 27 6.43 -1.69 13.20
CA TRP A 27 5.10 -1.65 13.79
C TRP A 27 3.99 -1.51 12.74
N LEU A 28 4.18 -0.67 11.73
CA LEU A 28 3.24 -0.57 10.60
C LEU A 28 3.26 -1.80 9.70
N TRP A 29 4.39 -2.50 9.62
CA TRP A 29 4.53 -3.75 8.87
C TRP A 29 3.62 -4.83 9.46
N ASP A 30 3.65 -5.00 10.78
CA ASP A 30 2.77 -5.95 11.49
C ASP A 30 1.28 -5.63 11.20
N ILE A 31 0.88 -4.36 11.32
CA ILE A 31 -0.49 -3.92 11.03
C ILE A 31 -0.86 -4.19 9.58
N ALA A 32 0.01 -3.84 8.62
CA ALA A 32 -0.26 -4.01 7.20
C ALA A 32 -0.31 -5.48 6.77
N ASN A 33 0.32 -6.40 7.52
CA ASN A 33 0.20 -7.84 7.30
C ASN A 33 -1.11 -8.42 7.82
N GLU A 34 -1.79 -7.73 8.74
CA GLU A 34 -3.13 -8.06 9.21
C GLU A 34 -4.25 -7.51 8.29
N MET A 35 -3.93 -6.61 7.35
CA MET A 35 -4.89 -6.01 6.41
C MET A 35 -5.11 -6.90 5.17
N GLU A 36 -6.36 -7.01 4.71
CA GLU A 36 -6.65 -7.69 3.45
C GLU A 36 -6.35 -6.78 2.24
N ILE A 37 -6.16 -7.35 1.05
CA ILE A 37 -5.85 -6.60 -0.18
C ILE A 37 -6.98 -5.61 -0.55
N ASP A 38 -8.22 -5.90 -0.12
CA ASP A 38 -9.39 -5.03 -0.33
C ASP A 38 -9.34 -3.75 0.54
N ASP A 39 -8.56 -3.73 1.63
CA ASP A 39 -8.37 -2.57 2.52
C ASP A 39 -7.34 -1.56 2.00
N GLY A 40 -6.95 -1.66 0.72
CA GLY A 40 -6.09 -0.69 0.05
C GLY A 40 -4.59 -0.92 0.25
N VAL A 41 -4.18 -2.10 0.71
CA VAL A 41 -2.76 -2.52 0.82
C VAL A 41 -2.33 -3.26 -0.44
N ILE A 42 -1.22 -2.82 -1.04
CA ILE A 42 -0.60 -3.48 -2.19
C ILE A 42 0.88 -3.78 -1.94
N TRP A 43 1.37 -4.86 -2.53
CA TRP A 43 2.79 -5.22 -2.53
C TRP A 43 3.45 -4.69 -3.81
N VAL A 44 4.50 -3.89 -3.66
CA VAL A 44 5.30 -3.36 -4.78
C VAL A 44 6.66 -4.06 -4.79
N TYR A 45 6.87 -4.95 -5.77
CA TYR A 45 8.14 -5.65 -5.94
C TYR A 45 9.06 -4.91 -6.90
N GLY A 46 10.32 -4.69 -6.49
CA GLY A 46 11.37 -4.17 -7.35
C GLY A 46 11.90 -5.20 -8.35
N VAL A 47 12.93 -4.82 -9.12
CA VAL A 47 13.65 -5.75 -10.02
C VAL A 47 14.53 -6.73 -9.22
N GLY A 48 14.88 -6.38 -7.97
CA GLY A 48 15.36 -7.33 -6.97
C GLY A 48 14.17 -7.88 -6.18
N GLU A 49 14.33 -9.06 -5.56
CA GLU A 49 13.28 -9.73 -4.78
C GLU A 49 12.84 -8.95 -3.51
N ASP A 50 13.40 -7.75 -3.29
CA ASP A 50 12.99 -6.79 -2.29
C ASP A 50 11.63 -6.14 -2.67
N GLY A 51 10.57 -6.65 -2.07
CA GLY A 51 9.23 -6.06 -2.12
C GLY A 51 9.01 -5.07 -0.98
N VAL A 52 8.31 -3.99 -1.27
CA VAL A 52 7.91 -2.96 -0.29
C VAL A 52 6.39 -2.85 -0.27
N GLN A 53 5.80 -2.81 0.92
CA GLN A 53 4.37 -2.54 1.09
C GLN A 53 4.06 -1.08 0.80
N ALA A 54 2.95 -0.86 0.11
CA ALA A 54 2.44 0.46 -0.17
C ALA A 54 0.93 0.51 0.04
N PHE A 55 0.46 1.69 0.45
CA PHE A 55 -0.95 1.98 0.62
C PHE A 55 -1.48 2.73 -0.59
N THR A 56 -2.75 2.49 -0.89
CA THR A 56 -3.52 3.25 -1.86
C THR A 56 -4.61 4.01 -1.14
N ASP A 57 -4.89 5.23 -1.58
CA ASP A 57 -5.98 6.05 -1.05
C ASP A 57 -7.30 5.55 -1.67
N LEU A 58 -7.86 4.44 -1.15
CA LEU A 58 -9.11 3.89 -1.68
C LEU A 58 -10.32 4.54 -1.00
N ALA A 59 -10.70 5.73 -1.46
CA ALA A 59 -12.04 6.28 -1.27
C ALA A 59 -12.67 6.55 -2.65
N SER A 60 -13.72 5.79 -2.95
CA SER A 60 -14.53 5.83 -4.18
C SER A 60 -14.87 7.24 -4.70
N THR A 61 -14.79 7.47 -6.01
CA THR A 61 -15.75 8.33 -6.70
C THR A 61 -16.05 7.82 -8.12
N THR A 62 -17.29 7.35 -8.26
CA THR A 62 -18.10 6.96 -9.42
C THR A 62 -18.21 5.47 -9.71
#